data_AF-A0A9W7C5F2-F1
#
_entry.id   AF-A0A9W7C5F2-F1
#
_cell.length_a   1.000
_cell.length_b   1.000
_cell.length_c   1.000
_cell.angle_alpha   90.00
_cell.angle_beta   90.00
_cell.angle_gamma   90.00
#
_symmetry.space_group_name_H-M   'P 1'
#
loop_
_entity.id
_entity.type
_entity.pdbx_description
1 polymer ?
#
loop_
_entity_poly.entity_id
_entity_poly.type
_entity_poly.pdbx_seq_one_letter_code
_entity_poly.pdbx_strand_id
1 'polypeptide(L)'
;MKREYLHSFVSLETASEYNRKVVLNLRVDQDDLKSTVVLKIHPDVYRRWGDELLKPWSLKNWERWEAEKPVWFTVKWVDCVPNEYIPYDWRVKYKKTKGRVEGRRRSSIAQVKMLLGEEEER
;
A
#
# COMPACT_ATOMS: atom_id res chain seq x y z
N MET A 1 3.50 29.55 -26.00
CA MET A 1 3.22 29.30 -24.56
C MET A 1 3.85 30.44 -23.76
N LYS A 2 3.09 31.14 -22.90
CA LYS A 2 3.65 32.23 -22.08
C LYS A 2 4.38 31.66 -20.85
N ARG A 3 5.56 32.21 -20.53
CA ARG A 3 6.43 31.72 -19.43
C ARG A 3 5.76 31.83 -18.05
N GLU A 4 4.90 32.82 -17.88
CA GLU A 4 4.13 33.04 -16.65
C GLU A 4 3.29 31.83 -16.24
N TYR A 5 2.89 30.96 -17.18
CA TYR A 5 2.10 29.76 -16.85
C TYR A 5 2.95 28.51 -16.61
N LEU A 6 4.27 28.53 -16.77
CA LEU A 6 5.08 27.30 -16.63
C LEU A 6 4.97 26.66 -15.23
N HIS A 7 4.78 27.48 -14.19
CA HIS A 7 4.59 27.02 -12.81
C HIS A 7 3.28 26.24 -12.59
N SER A 8 2.28 26.37 -13.47
CA SER A 8 1.04 25.58 -13.37
C SER A 8 1.18 24.18 -13.97
N PHE A 9 2.22 23.94 -14.77
CA PHE A 9 2.47 22.65 -15.42
C PHE A 9 3.54 21.81 -14.72
N VAL A 10 4.45 22.45 -13.97
CA VAL A 10 5.57 21.76 -13.30
C VAL A 10 5.61 22.18 -11.84
N SER A 11 5.52 21.20 -10.95
CA SER A 11 5.68 21.39 -9.51
C SER A 11 7.05 20.87 -9.06
N LEU A 12 7.63 21.49 -8.04
CA LEU A 12 8.85 21.01 -7.37
C LEU A 12 8.55 20.01 -6.23
N GLU A 13 7.27 19.72 -6.00
CA GLU A 13 6.84 18.79 -4.95
C GLU A 13 7.27 17.36 -5.26
N THR A 14 7.70 16.66 -4.21
CA THR A 14 7.97 15.23 -4.33
C THR A 14 6.67 14.45 -4.51
N ALA A 15 6.77 13.27 -5.12
CA ALA A 15 5.63 12.36 -5.22
C ALA A 15 5.01 12.04 -3.84
N SER A 16 5.82 11.96 -2.78
CA SER A 16 5.34 11.72 -1.42
C SER A 16 4.47 12.86 -0.90
N GLU A 17 4.90 14.10 -1.09
CA GLU A 17 4.18 15.30 -0.65
C GLU A 17 2.89 15.50 -1.44
N TYR A 18 2.96 15.34 -2.76
CA TYR A 18 1.78 15.42 -3.62
C TYR A 18 0.72 14.41 -3.21
N ASN A 19 1.10 13.14 -3.01
CA ASN A 19 0.15 12.10 -2.61
C ASN A 19 -0.42 12.32 -1.22
N ARG A 20 0.38 12.81 -0.27
CA ARG A 20 -0.11 13.20 1.05
C ARG A 20 -1.20 14.27 0.95
N LYS A 21 -0.98 15.31 0.12
CA LYS A 21 -1.98 16.38 -0.11
C LYS A 21 -3.25 15.82 -0.74
N VAL A 22 -3.13 14.95 -1.73
CA VAL A 22 -4.28 14.29 -2.36
C VAL A 22 -5.10 13.53 -1.31
N VAL A 23 -4.46 12.67 -0.50
CA VAL A 23 -5.16 11.88 0.53
C VAL A 23 -5.89 12.75 1.55
N LEU A 24 -5.28 13.86 1.97
CA LEU A 24 -5.88 14.81 2.92
C LEU A 24 -7.07 15.58 2.32
N ASN A 25 -7.02 15.89 1.02
CA ASN A 25 -8.08 16.63 0.33
C ASN A 25 -9.25 15.73 -0.12
N LEU A 26 -9.04 14.41 -0.17
CA LEU A 26 -10.09 13.46 -0.50
C LEU A 26 -11.11 13.33 0.64
N ARG A 27 -12.39 13.38 0.26
CA ARG A 27 -13.50 13.27 1.21
C ARG A 27 -13.62 11.87 1.82
N VAL A 28 -14.48 11.72 2.82
CA VAL A 28 -14.69 10.45 3.55
C VAL A 28 -15.41 9.41 2.68
N ASP A 29 -16.22 9.85 1.73
CA ASP A 29 -16.98 9.01 0.80
C ASP A 29 -16.16 8.50 -0.39
N GLN A 30 -14.94 9.02 -0.59
CA GLN A 30 -14.06 8.71 -1.72
C GLN A 30 -13.03 7.63 -1.39
N ASP A 31 -13.49 6.52 -0.81
CA ASP A 31 -12.64 5.38 -0.43
C ASP A 31 -12.01 4.69 -1.65
N ASP A 32 -12.68 4.70 -2.80
CA ASP A 32 -12.18 4.18 -4.07
C ASP A 32 -10.91 4.90 -4.54
N LEU A 33 -10.92 6.24 -4.49
CA LEU A 33 -9.78 7.09 -4.83
C LEU A 33 -8.65 6.90 -3.83
N LYS A 34 -8.95 6.84 -2.53
CA LYS A 34 -7.95 6.55 -1.48
C LYS A 34 -7.34 5.15 -1.66
N SER A 35 -8.15 4.14 -1.97
CA SER A 35 -7.68 2.78 -2.24
C SER A 35 -6.76 2.72 -3.47
N THR A 36 -6.99 3.59 -4.47
CA THR A 36 -6.14 3.70 -5.66
C THR A 36 -4.74 4.21 -5.32
N VAL A 37 -4.64 5.17 -4.37
CA VAL A 37 -3.35 5.63 -3.83
C VAL A 37 -2.58 4.46 -3.20
N VAL A 38 -3.28 3.55 -2.51
CA VAL A 38 -2.67 2.36 -1.90
C VAL A 38 -2.22 1.31 -2.93
N LEU A 39 -2.98 1.10 -4.00
CA LEU A 39 -2.66 0.10 -5.04
C LEU A 39 -1.54 0.50 -5.99
N LYS A 40 -1.57 1.75 -6.46
CA LYS A 40 -0.76 2.16 -7.62
C LYS A 40 0.61 2.69 -7.22
N ILE A 41 0.85 2.90 -5.93
CA ILE A 41 2.03 3.60 -5.45
C ILE A 41 2.85 2.65 -4.59
N HIS A 42 4.17 2.67 -4.81
CA HIS A 42 5.10 1.88 -4.01
C HIS A 42 5.04 2.30 -2.53
N PRO A 43 5.05 1.35 -1.57
CA PRO A 43 4.93 1.64 -0.13
C PRO A 43 5.89 2.72 0.39
N ASP A 44 7.08 2.80 -0.18
CA ASP A 44 8.11 3.79 0.20
C ASP A 44 7.67 5.24 0.03
N VAL A 45 6.75 5.51 -0.91
CA VAL A 45 6.25 6.86 -1.19
C VAL A 45 5.41 7.38 -0.02
N TYR A 46 4.67 6.50 0.65
CA TYR A 46 3.83 6.88 1.79
C TYR A 46 4.39 6.45 3.14
N ARG A 47 5.54 5.78 3.19
CA ARG A 47 6.15 5.27 4.44
C ARG A 47 6.25 6.31 5.55
N ARG A 48 6.50 7.58 5.22
CA ARG A 48 6.69 8.66 6.22
C ARG A 48 5.39 9.18 6.86
N TRP A 49 4.24 8.95 6.23
CA TRP A 49 2.95 9.52 6.66
C TRP A 49 1.80 8.51 6.64
N GLY A 50 2.03 7.30 6.12
CA GLY A 50 1.03 6.26 5.99
C GLY A 50 0.51 5.76 7.33
N ASP A 51 1.38 5.72 8.35
CA ASP A 51 0.98 5.30 9.69
C ASP A 51 0.06 6.31 10.38
N GLU A 52 0.23 7.60 10.07
CA GLU A 52 -0.61 8.68 10.57
C GLU A 52 -1.96 8.74 9.84
N LEU A 53 -1.98 8.51 8.53
CA LEU A 53 -3.17 8.76 7.69
C LEU A 53 -3.84 7.48 7.18
N LEU A 54 -3.08 6.57 6.58
CA LEU A 54 -3.62 5.39 5.89
C LEU A 54 -3.96 4.25 6.86
N LYS A 55 -3.11 4.02 7.86
CA LYS A 55 -3.31 2.97 8.87
C LYS A 55 -4.61 3.16 9.65
N PRO A 56 -4.90 4.32 10.29
CA PRO A 56 -6.16 4.50 11.01
C PRO A 56 -7.37 4.50 10.07
N TRP A 57 -7.26 5.05 8.86
CA TRP A 57 -8.33 5.00 7.86
C TRP A 57 -8.66 3.56 7.47
N SER A 58 -7.64 2.74 7.19
CA SER A 58 -7.82 1.33 6.84
C SER A 58 -8.45 0.53 7.97
N LEU A 59 -7.90 0.66 9.19
CA LEU A 59 -8.41 -0.08 10.36
C LEU A 59 -9.85 0.30 10.71
N LYS A 60 -10.22 1.58 10.61
CA LYS A 60 -11.57 2.06 10.92
C LYS A 60 -12.63 1.57 9.92
N ASN A 61 -12.29 1.50 8.64
CA ASN A 61 -13.25 1.16 7.59
C ASN A 61 -13.26 -0.33 7.22
N TRP A 62 -12.32 -1.13 7.74
CA TRP A 62 -12.14 -2.52 7.33
C TRP A 62 -13.40 -3.39 7.51
N GLU A 63 -14.07 -3.26 8.66
CA GLU A 63 -15.29 -4.02 8.97
C GLU A 63 -16.41 -3.69 7.96
N ARG A 64 -16.54 -2.41 7.61
CA ARG A 64 -17.48 -1.94 6.60
C ARG A 64 -17.16 -2.53 5.22
N TRP A 65 -15.89 -2.53 4.82
CA TRP A 65 -15.48 -3.09 3.52
C TRP A 65 -15.66 -4.60 3.44
N GLU A 66 -15.49 -5.33 4.54
CA GLU A 66 -15.76 -6.76 4.61
C GLU A 66 -17.26 -7.08 4.45
N ALA A 67 -18.13 -6.23 4.98
CA ALA A 67 -19.58 -6.35 4.84
C ALA A 67 -20.09 -5.93 3.46
N GLU A 68 -19.70 -4.75 2.98
CA GLU A 68 -20.16 -4.16 1.72
C GLU A 68 -19.49 -4.79 0.49
N LYS A 69 -18.27 -5.33 0.64
CA LYS A 69 -17.44 -5.91 -0.43
C LYS A 69 -17.39 -5.02 -1.68
N PRO A 70 -16.87 -3.78 -1.56
CA PRO A 70 -16.80 -2.88 -2.70
C PRO A 70 -15.91 -3.48 -3.80
N VAL A 71 -16.17 -3.09 -5.07
CA VAL A 71 -15.55 -3.70 -6.27
C VAL A 71 -14.02 -3.68 -6.23
N TRP A 72 -13.42 -2.68 -5.58
CA TRP A 72 -11.98 -2.53 -5.44
C TRP A 72 -11.37 -3.39 -4.31
N PHE A 73 -12.17 -3.85 -3.33
CA PHE A 73 -11.73 -4.66 -2.19
C PHE A 73 -11.58 -6.14 -2.58
N THR A 74 -10.58 -6.39 -3.42
CA THR A 74 -10.28 -7.73 -3.95
C THR A 74 -9.15 -8.41 -3.15
N VAL A 75 -9.03 -9.73 -3.29
CA VAL A 75 -7.92 -10.51 -2.69
C VAL A 75 -6.56 -9.92 -3.08
N LYS A 76 -6.39 -9.54 -4.35
CA LYS A 76 -5.16 -8.89 -4.85
C LYS A 76 -4.88 -7.57 -4.15
N TRP A 77 -5.92 -6.78 -3.86
CA TRP A 77 -5.78 -5.52 -3.14
C TRP A 77 -5.23 -5.78 -1.74
N VAL A 78 -5.86 -6.70 -1.00
CA VAL A 78 -5.46 -7.05 0.36
C VAL A 78 -4.01 -7.55 0.41
N ASP A 79 -3.58 -8.35 -0.57
CA ASP A 79 -2.20 -8.85 -0.64
C ASP A 79 -1.15 -7.72 -0.79
N CYS A 80 -1.53 -6.59 -1.39
CA CYS A 80 -0.67 -5.41 -1.54
C CYS A 80 -0.63 -4.53 -0.28
N VAL A 81 -1.67 -4.59 0.57
CA VAL A 81 -1.77 -3.74 1.76
C VAL A 81 -0.79 -4.21 2.84
N PRO A 82 0.07 -3.34 3.40
CA PRO A 82 0.95 -3.71 4.51
C PRO A 82 0.20 -4.40 5.66
N ASN A 83 0.78 -5.45 6.24
CA ASN A 83 0.17 -6.22 7.34
C ASN A 83 -0.31 -5.31 8.48
N GLU A 84 0.44 -4.26 8.79
CA GLU A 84 0.12 -3.34 9.88
C GLU A 84 -1.17 -2.55 9.67
N TYR A 85 -1.66 -2.45 8.43
CA TYR A 85 -2.81 -1.63 8.07
C TYR A 85 -4.10 -2.47 8.03
N ILE A 86 -3.99 -3.77 8.29
CA ILE A 86 -5.08 -4.74 8.30
C ILE A 86 -5.38 -5.14 9.75
N PRO A 87 -6.64 -5.22 10.19
CA PRO A 87 -6.99 -5.69 11.54
C PRO A 87 -6.46 -7.09 11.84
N TYR A 88 -5.96 -7.31 13.06
CA TYR A 88 -5.30 -8.57 13.44
C TYR A 88 -6.17 -9.81 13.20
N ASP A 89 -7.43 -9.77 13.61
CA ASP A 89 -8.36 -10.90 13.48
C ASP A 89 -8.55 -11.30 12.02
N TRP A 90 -8.62 -10.30 11.14
CA TRP A 90 -8.73 -10.52 9.71
C TRP A 90 -7.46 -11.14 9.14
N ARG A 91 -6.27 -10.67 9.55
CA ARG A 91 -4.98 -11.26 9.14
C ARG A 91 -4.89 -12.74 9.48
N VAL A 92 -5.30 -13.11 10.69
CA VAL A 92 -5.28 -14.51 11.16
C VAL A 92 -6.23 -15.37 10.32
N LYS A 93 -7.47 -14.89 10.07
CA LYS A 93 -8.45 -15.58 9.22
C LYS A 93 -7.94 -15.74 7.78
N TYR A 94 -7.36 -14.69 7.22
CA TYR A 94 -6.85 -14.68 5.85
C TYR A 94 -5.64 -15.60 5.65
N LYS A 95 -4.69 -15.59 6.59
CA LYS A 95 -3.51 -16.48 6.55
C LYS A 95 -3.91 -17.96 6.58
N LYS A 96 -4.94 -18.32 7.35
CA LYS A 96 -5.46 -19.70 7.43
C LYS A 96 -6.19 -20.16 6.16
N THR A 97 -6.86 -19.25 5.45
CA THR A 97 -7.76 -19.61 4.34
C THR A 97 -7.10 -19.50 2.97
N LYS A 98 -6.23 -18.50 2.75
CA LYS A 98 -5.63 -18.24 1.44
C LYS A 98 -4.11 -18.24 1.41
N GLY A 99 -3.46 -18.28 2.58
CA GLY A 99 -2.00 -18.24 2.69
C GLY A 99 -1.44 -17.00 2.02
N ARG A 100 -1.37 -15.86 2.74
CA ARG A 100 -0.61 -14.71 2.25
C ARG A 100 0.82 -15.19 1.99
N VAL A 101 1.29 -15.13 0.74
CA VAL A 101 2.67 -15.52 0.38
C VAL A 101 3.60 -14.45 0.94
N GLU A 102 3.88 -14.56 2.22
CA GLU A 102 4.83 -13.76 2.96
C GLU A 102 6.22 -14.11 2.41
N GLY A 103 6.73 -13.28 1.49
CA GLY A 103 8.07 -13.47 0.96
C GLY A 103 8.21 -13.85 -0.52
N ARG A 104 7.37 -13.36 -1.44
CA ARG A 104 7.80 -13.23 -2.85
C ARG A 104 8.79 -12.06 -3.00
N ARG A 105 9.85 -12.05 -2.18
CA ARG A 105 11.09 -11.32 -2.48
C ARG A 105 11.58 -11.85 -3.81
N ARG A 106 11.94 -10.94 -4.71
CA ARG A 106 12.52 -11.17 -6.06
C ARG A 106 13.11 -12.58 -6.19
N SER A 107 12.53 -13.41 -7.05
CA SER A 107 13.02 -14.78 -7.29
C SER A 107 14.53 -14.83 -7.58
N SER A 108 15.09 -13.74 -8.12
CA SER A 108 16.51 -13.60 -8.39
C SER A 108 17.40 -13.60 -7.13
N ILE A 109 16.99 -13.01 -6.01
CA ILE A 109 17.79 -13.02 -4.78
C ILE A 109 17.73 -14.40 -4.11
N ALA A 110 16.58 -15.07 -4.14
CA ALA A 110 16.46 -16.45 -3.66
C ALA A 110 17.28 -17.43 -4.51
N GLN A 111 17.31 -17.25 -5.84
CA GLN A 111 18.19 -18.01 -6.74
C GLN A 111 19.66 -17.73 -6.47
N VAL A 112 20.05 -16.47 -6.28
CA VAL A 112 21.43 -16.09 -5.94
C VAL A 112 21.86 -16.71 -4.61
N LYS A 113 20.99 -16.73 -3.60
CA LYS A 113 21.29 -17.34 -2.30
C LYS A 113 21.45 -18.86 -2.36
N MET A 114 20.67 -19.54 -3.21
CA MET A 114 20.84 -20.98 -3.48
C MET A 114 22.10 -21.28 -4.29
N LEU A 115 22.48 -20.40 -5.24
CA LEU A 115 23.69 -20.55 -6.05
C LEU A 115 24.96 -20.23 -5.25
N LEU A 116 24.88 -19.33 -4.28
CA LEU A 116 26.01 -18.91 -3.46
C LEU A 116 26.28 -19.81 -2.26
N GLY A 117 25.50 -20.89 -2.06
CA GLY A 117 25.74 -21.94 -1.08
C GLY A 117 26.37 -21.43 0.21
N GLU A 118 25.58 -20.77 1.07
CA GLU A 118 26.08 -20.34 2.39
C GLU A 118 26.51 -21.58 3.20
N GLU A 119 27.80 -21.91 3.09
CA GLU A 119 28.62 -22.39 4.20
C GLU A 119 28.57 -21.30 5.28
N GLU A 120 27.79 -21.53 6.33
CA GLU A 120 28.09 -20.89 7.62
C GLU A 120 28.12 -21.98 8.69
N GLU A 121 29.34 -22.13 9.22
CA GLU A 121 29.78 -22.98 10.31
C GLU A 121 29.02 -22.75 11.63
N ARG A 122 29.21 -23.74 12.51
CA ARG A 122 28.79 -23.83 13.92
C ARG A 122 29.07 -22.60 14.78
#